data_AF-A0A8H3V3B3-F1
#
_entry.id   AF-A0A8H3V3B3-F1
#
_cell.length_a   1.000
_cell.length_b   1.000
_cell.length_c   1.000
_cell.angle_alpha   90.00
_cell.angle_beta   90.00
_cell.angle_gamma   90.00
#
_symmetry.space_group_name_H-M   'P 1'
#
loop_
_entity.id
_entity.type
_entity.pdbx_description
1 polymer ?
#
loop_
_entity_poly.entity_id
_entity_poly.type
_entity_poly.pdbx_seq_one_letter_code
_entity_poly.pdbx_strand_id
1 'polypeptide(L)'
;MTPRPEIPFTTAASHDLPIDFLDIIATQGAYLVPRADTPVFQEAYNDQFAAALEMQLYAVVVEQTCRTAMYHSAADEWPMGYTPKEIKEKRKVELEAQEELEGATSNDESDNDDGKYKEGNGIIGAVSRRNTVAASNRPRRPRRSRQAEWLPTPPMSAESPPGTLNRSKRRRVIEEDEEGKKRLAKNHVSSTKKIPAAAGESSRVQLQFCFRRRDKMKSVVLIITAALAGATPLDKRQGGFLGTLGGLMGYKAKAPASTKNIDPQFNKDAVRQIIRWGPYTLYGSGAKRPSGFRLDPNGDGFNEMLGGICTDCMILSGSTFLTYENETVADIGSGVYNHHVFVGDIGKSSKNYFSCGKRAALPNGVTSVMPGMSAPKAVPSHVKRQFPGGMPIAQIFGSGDDGGAIQYAVKGADNKIGFYVAPKDVIFSSSEFINYRKEEQKVYITFDLEFMKGKPEGWRDAAMGAMAATGCGGIAFIPPANQSTTLKSPAFTATTAGTIYNAQAHLHDGGIAVQLLLNGKMVCNSQAHYGGEKGTTSVGGEKWETIQGYDRCGAIEVNKGDQIVVESTYDLVKHRLRPGAVDHSMGAEAMAMMGFVFAEKV
;
A
#
# COMPACT_ATOMS: atom_id res chain seq x y z
N MET A 1 16.79 73.37 -1.40
CA MET A 1 16.71 72.31 -0.39
C MET A 1 15.43 72.53 0.39
N THR A 2 14.41 71.73 0.14
CA THR A 2 13.09 71.80 0.79
C THR A 2 13.07 70.87 2.02
N PRO A 3 12.43 71.27 3.13
CA PRO A 3 12.34 70.43 4.33
C PRO A 3 11.32 69.30 4.12
N ARG A 4 11.66 68.13 4.67
CA ARG A 4 10.88 66.88 4.62
C ARG A 4 9.65 66.99 5.53
N PRO A 5 8.45 66.56 5.12
CA PRO A 5 7.27 66.63 5.98
C PRO A 5 7.30 65.53 7.05
N GLU A 6 6.88 65.89 8.26
CA GLU A 6 6.72 65.00 9.40
C GLU A 6 5.55 64.02 9.18
N ILE A 7 5.77 62.75 9.51
CA ILE A 7 4.76 61.68 9.47
C ILE A 7 4.19 61.52 10.89
N PRO A 8 2.86 61.47 11.09
CA PRO A 8 2.27 61.27 12.41
C PRO A 8 2.37 59.80 12.83
N PHE A 9 2.78 59.58 14.08
CA PHE A 9 2.70 58.27 14.74
C PHE A 9 1.25 57.97 15.12
N THR A 10 0.67 56.94 14.50
CA THR A 10 -0.62 56.39 14.91
C THR A 10 -0.37 55.13 15.73
N THR A 11 -0.57 55.21 17.05
CA THR A 11 -0.62 54.05 17.95
C THR A 11 -1.98 53.37 17.82
N ALA A 12 -2.04 52.27 17.07
CA ALA A 12 -3.18 51.37 17.08
C ALA A 12 -2.97 50.27 18.13
N ALA A 13 -3.84 50.23 19.12
CA ALA A 13 -3.93 49.15 20.10
C ALA A 13 -4.38 47.87 19.39
N SER A 14 -3.51 46.85 19.38
CA SER A 14 -3.81 45.50 18.92
C SER A 14 -4.60 44.76 19.99
N HIS A 15 -5.77 44.24 19.64
CA HIS A 15 -6.56 43.36 20.49
C HIS A 15 -5.83 42.04 20.76
N ASP A 16 -5.77 41.66 22.03
CA ASP A 16 -5.24 40.39 22.52
C ASP A 16 -5.98 39.18 21.93
N LEU A 17 -5.30 38.40 21.10
CA LEU A 17 -5.71 37.03 20.78
C LEU A 17 -5.08 36.08 21.81
N PRO A 18 -5.80 35.02 22.25
CA PRO A 18 -5.29 34.09 23.23
C PRO A 18 -4.08 33.34 22.66
N ILE A 19 -2.90 33.60 23.25
CA ILE A 19 -1.64 32.94 22.94
C ILE A 19 -1.77 31.46 23.33
N ASP A 20 -1.49 30.56 22.38
CA ASP A 20 -1.38 29.13 22.65
C ASP A 20 -0.04 28.86 23.36
N PHE A 21 -0.10 28.65 24.67
CA PHE A 21 1.07 28.43 25.52
C PHE A 21 1.82 27.11 25.24
N LEU A 22 1.29 26.23 24.36
CA LEU A 22 1.94 24.99 23.97
C LEU A 22 2.74 25.10 22.66
N ASP A 23 2.63 26.21 21.93
CA ASP A 23 3.47 26.47 20.77
C ASP A 23 4.79 27.12 21.22
N ILE A 24 5.83 26.29 21.33
CA ILE A 24 7.18 26.70 21.74
C ILE A 24 7.80 27.70 20.76
N ILE A 25 7.40 27.67 19.48
CA ILE A 25 7.88 28.59 18.45
C ILE A 25 7.23 29.96 18.65
N ALA A 26 5.92 30.00 18.90
CA ALA A 26 5.18 31.24 19.15
C ALA A 26 5.57 31.90 20.48
N THR A 27 5.82 31.12 21.53
CA THR A 27 6.10 31.65 22.88
C THR A 27 7.55 32.07 23.09
N GLN A 28 8.53 31.45 22.42
CA GLN A 28 9.93 31.90 22.52
C GLN A 28 10.24 33.10 21.63
N GLY A 29 9.55 33.26 20.50
CA GLY A 29 9.74 34.44 19.63
C GLY A 29 9.19 35.73 20.22
N ALA A 30 8.10 35.67 20.99
CA ALA A 30 7.39 36.85 21.49
C ALA A 30 8.17 37.69 22.53
N TYR A 31 9.13 37.08 23.24
CA TYR A 31 9.94 37.76 24.26
C TYR A 31 11.36 38.11 23.79
N LEU A 32 11.72 37.73 22.57
CA LEU A 32 12.96 38.17 21.96
C LEU A 32 12.74 39.57 21.39
N VAL A 33 12.90 40.59 22.24
CA VAL A 33 13.10 41.96 21.75
C VAL A 33 14.44 41.96 21.02
N PRO A 34 14.49 42.05 19.68
CA PRO A 34 15.76 42.15 18.98
C PRO A 34 16.50 43.37 19.53
N ARG A 35 17.80 43.24 19.83
CA ARG A 35 18.63 44.42 20.15
C ARG A 35 18.52 45.40 18.99
N ALA A 36 18.61 46.70 19.25
CA ALA A 36 18.37 47.77 18.27
C ALA A 36 19.17 47.62 16.96
N ASP A 37 20.27 46.86 16.97
CA ASP A 37 21.15 46.63 15.83
C ASP A 37 21.12 45.17 15.32
N THR A 38 20.16 44.35 15.75
CA THR A 38 19.99 42.99 15.25
C THR A 38 19.35 43.10 13.87
N PRO A 39 20.00 42.67 12.78
CA PRO A 39 19.42 42.73 11.46
C PRO A 39 18.13 41.91 11.45
N VAL A 40 16.99 42.59 11.46
CA VAL A 40 15.70 41.95 11.22
C VAL A 40 15.70 41.65 9.74
N PHE A 41 15.75 40.36 9.37
CA PHE A 41 15.58 39.95 7.98
C PHE A 41 14.27 40.55 7.47
N GLN A 42 14.35 41.59 6.64
CA GLN A 42 13.19 42.26 6.04
C GLN A 42 12.55 41.43 4.91
N GLU A 43 13.17 40.32 4.52
CA GLU A 43 12.63 39.47 3.49
C GLU A 43 11.39 38.72 4.02
N ALA A 44 10.35 38.70 3.20
CA ALA A 44 9.17 37.90 3.44
C ALA A 44 9.57 36.43 3.69
N TYR A 45 8.77 35.73 4.50
CA TYR A 45 8.91 34.30 4.77
C TYR A 45 9.26 33.53 3.48
N ASN A 46 10.43 32.89 3.50
CA ASN A 46 10.94 32.17 2.33
C ASN A 46 10.50 30.70 2.41
N ASP A 47 9.39 30.40 1.72
CA ASP A 47 8.81 29.04 1.66
C ASP A 47 9.83 27.98 1.22
N GLN A 48 10.72 28.32 0.30
CA GLN A 48 11.73 27.39 -0.21
C GLN A 48 12.78 27.07 0.85
N PHE A 49 13.22 28.09 1.61
CA PHE A 49 14.12 27.88 2.74
C PHE A 49 13.47 27.04 3.84
N ALA A 50 12.21 27.33 4.19
CA ALA A 50 11.48 26.57 5.20
C ALA A 50 11.31 25.10 4.80
N ALA A 51 10.89 24.82 3.56
CA ALA A 51 10.77 23.46 3.04
C ALA A 51 12.13 22.74 3.00
N ALA A 52 13.20 23.43 2.58
CA ALA A 52 14.55 22.87 2.59
C ALA A 52 15.03 22.55 4.01
N LEU A 53 14.78 23.44 4.98
CA LEU A 53 15.12 23.23 6.38
C LEU A 53 14.33 22.06 6.99
N GLU A 54 13.03 21.96 6.73
CA GLU A 54 12.19 20.85 7.17
C GLU A 54 12.72 19.51 6.64
N MET A 55 13.07 19.44 5.35
CA MET A 55 13.68 18.26 4.75
C MET A 55 15.04 17.89 5.37
N GLN A 56 15.87 18.88 5.70
CA GLN A 56 17.16 18.64 6.37
C GLN A 56 16.97 18.14 7.81
N LEU A 57 16.10 18.77 8.59
CA LEU A 57 15.77 18.33 9.94
C LEU A 57 15.17 16.91 9.94
N TYR A 58 14.33 16.60 8.95
CA TYR A 58 13.80 15.26 8.77
C TYR A 58 14.90 14.23 8.45
N ALA A 59 15.85 14.56 7.58
CA ALA A 59 16.98 13.68 7.27
C ALA A 59 17.82 13.35 8.52
N VAL A 60 18.03 14.34 9.40
CA VAL A 60 18.70 14.21 10.71
C VAL A 60 17.93 13.27 11.64
N VAL A 61 16.60 13.42 11.74
CA VAL A 61 15.75 12.53 12.56
C VAL A 61 15.80 11.08 12.07
N VAL A 62 15.78 10.86 10.75
CA VAL A 62 15.89 9.51 10.18
C VAL A 62 17.26 8.92 10.44
N GLU A 63 18.34 9.70 10.32
CA GLU A 63 19.69 9.26 10.67
C GLU A 63 19.78 8.82 12.13
N GLN A 64 19.25 9.64 13.06
CA GLN A 64 19.25 9.30 14.48
C GLN A 64 18.43 8.03 14.75
N THR A 65 17.25 7.89 14.14
CA THR A 65 16.42 6.68 14.26
C THR A 65 17.17 5.43 13.79
N CYS A 66 17.89 5.53 12.68
CA CYS A 66 18.74 4.44 12.19
C CYS A 66 19.88 4.11 13.16
N ARG A 67 20.52 5.13 13.74
CA ARG A 67 21.57 4.94 14.75
C ARG A 67 21.03 4.25 15.99
N THR A 68 19.87 4.68 16.51
CA THR A 68 19.22 4.03 17.66
C THR A 68 18.80 2.60 17.34
N ALA A 69 18.36 2.30 16.11
CA ALA A 69 18.09 0.92 15.71
C ALA A 69 19.37 0.06 15.66
N MET A 70 20.51 0.63 15.23
CA MET A 70 21.79 -0.07 15.12
C MET A 70 22.54 -0.23 16.44
N TYR A 71 22.50 0.79 17.29
CA TYR A 71 23.34 0.92 18.48
C TYR A 71 22.53 1.03 19.78
N HIS A 72 21.20 0.90 19.70
CA HIS A 72 20.29 1.04 20.83
C HIS A 72 20.49 2.37 21.57
N SER A 73 20.38 2.37 22.90
CA SER A 73 20.54 3.57 23.74
C SER A 73 21.93 4.19 23.63
N ALA A 74 22.95 3.44 23.19
CA ALA A 74 24.29 3.99 23.04
C ALA A 74 24.35 5.02 21.89
N ALA A 75 23.42 4.97 20.92
CA ALA A 75 23.37 5.94 19.82
C ALA A 75 23.29 7.41 20.26
N ASP A 76 22.79 7.69 21.46
CA ASP A 76 22.64 9.04 21.98
C ASP A 76 23.91 9.54 22.71
N GLU A 77 24.89 8.67 22.99
CA GLU A 77 26.12 9.00 23.72
C GLU A 77 27.17 9.70 22.85
N TRP A 78 26.95 9.80 21.54
CA TRP A 78 27.90 10.45 20.63
C TRP A 78 27.25 11.28 19.52
N PRO A 79 27.96 12.31 18.99
CA PRO A 79 27.43 13.17 17.94
C PRO A 79 27.00 12.41 16.68
N MET A 80 26.01 12.95 15.96
CA MET A 80 25.66 12.48 14.62
C MET A 80 26.87 12.50 13.68
N GLY A 81 26.96 11.50 12.80
CA GLY A 81 28.14 11.28 11.96
C GLY A 81 29.35 10.63 12.65
N TYR A 82 29.38 10.55 13.99
CA TYR A 82 30.42 9.81 14.71
C TYR A 82 29.92 8.41 15.11
N THR A 83 30.84 7.45 15.21
CA THR A 83 30.59 6.16 15.88
C THR A 83 31.94 5.73 16.41
N PRO A 84 32.09 5.54 17.73
CA PRO A 84 33.34 5.05 18.30
C PRO A 84 33.79 3.77 17.59
N LYS A 85 35.11 3.65 17.36
CA LYS A 85 35.70 2.56 16.57
C LYS A 85 35.40 1.21 17.22
N GLU A 86 35.42 1.17 18.55
CA GLU A 86 35.17 0.01 19.40
C GLU A 86 33.74 -0.51 19.22
N ILE A 87 32.75 0.39 19.16
CA ILE A 87 31.34 0.05 18.92
C ILE A 87 31.15 -0.48 17.50
N LYS A 88 31.84 0.12 16.52
CA LYS A 88 31.79 -0.32 15.14
C LYS A 88 32.37 -1.73 14.96
N GLU A 89 33.51 -2.01 15.59
CA GLU A 89 34.16 -3.32 15.58
C GLU A 89 33.30 -4.37 16.30
N LYS A 90 32.78 -4.06 17.49
CA LYS A 90 31.86 -4.93 18.23
C LYS A 90 30.64 -5.33 17.39
N ARG A 91 30.02 -4.37 16.69
CA ARG A 91 28.85 -4.64 15.85
C ARG A 91 29.19 -5.48 14.61
N LYS A 92 30.38 -5.30 14.03
CA LYS A 92 30.87 -6.11 12.92
C LYS A 92 30.99 -7.58 13.33
N VAL A 93 31.60 -7.83 14.48
CA VAL A 93 31.72 -9.20 15.05
C VAL A 93 30.35 -9.81 15.33
N GLU A 94 29.40 -9.04 15.87
CA GLU A 94 28.03 -9.53 16.13
C GLU A 94 27.30 -9.94 14.85
N LEU A 95 27.46 -9.17 13.77
CA LEU A 95 26.86 -9.49 12.47
C LEU A 95 27.52 -10.71 11.80
N GLU A 96 28.85 -10.83 11.88
CA GLU A 96 29.58 -12.00 11.38
C GLU A 96 29.16 -13.28 12.12
N ALA A 97 29.02 -13.21 13.44
CA ALA A 97 28.51 -14.33 14.24
C ALA A 97 27.07 -14.71 13.87
N GLN A 98 26.23 -13.73 13.51
CA GLN A 98 24.86 -13.98 13.09
C GLN A 98 24.81 -14.64 11.70
N GLU A 99 25.65 -14.21 10.76
CA GLU A 99 25.77 -14.81 9.43
C GLU A 99 26.25 -16.27 9.51
N GLU A 100 27.22 -16.56 10.38
CA GLU A 100 27.70 -17.93 10.62
C GLU A 100 26.59 -18.83 11.19
N LEU A 101 25.77 -18.31 12.12
CA LEU A 101 24.63 -19.05 12.69
C LEU A 101 23.57 -19.37 11.63
N GLU A 102 23.34 -18.44 10.69
CA GLU A 102 22.36 -18.62 9.61
C GLU A 102 22.87 -19.60 8.55
N GLY A 103 24.16 -19.53 8.18
CA GLY A 103 24.77 -20.44 7.22
C GLY A 103 24.86 -21.89 7.70
N ALA A 104 24.98 -22.12 9.01
CA ALA A 104 25.00 -23.46 9.58
C ALA A 104 23.65 -24.21 9.51
N THR A 105 22.54 -23.51 9.27
CA THR A 105 21.19 -24.11 9.25
C THR A 105 20.66 -24.46 7.85
N SER A 106 21.40 -24.13 6.77
CA SER A 106 20.92 -24.31 5.38
C SER A 106 21.52 -25.50 4.64
N ASN A 107 21.97 -26.56 5.33
CA ASN A 107 22.37 -27.80 4.67
C ASN A 107 21.12 -28.61 4.26
N ASP A 108 20.47 -28.18 3.18
CA ASP A 108 19.54 -29.01 2.41
C ASP A 108 20.36 -30.05 1.62
N GLU A 109 20.68 -31.16 2.28
CA GLU A 109 21.03 -32.42 1.62
C GLU A 109 19.76 -32.98 0.95
N SER A 110 19.43 -32.43 -0.22
CA SER A 110 18.46 -33.01 -1.14
C SER A 110 19.12 -34.19 -1.86
N ASP A 111 18.93 -35.39 -1.32
CA ASP A 111 19.23 -36.68 -1.95
C ASP A 111 18.65 -36.73 -3.39
N ASN A 112 19.52 -36.62 -4.38
CA ASN A 112 19.18 -36.95 -5.77
C ASN A 112 19.26 -38.48 -5.93
N ASP A 113 18.11 -39.13 -5.79
CA ASP A 113 17.92 -40.55 -6.08
C ASP A 113 17.66 -40.71 -7.60
N ASP A 114 18.74 -40.86 -8.36
CA ASP A 114 18.71 -41.04 -9.83
C ASP A 114 18.23 -42.46 -10.21
N GLY A 115 16.91 -42.61 -10.28
CA GLY A 115 16.24 -43.80 -10.82
C GLY A 115 16.46 -43.99 -12.32
N LYS A 116 17.43 -44.84 -12.68
CA LYS A 116 17.62 -45.46 -14.00
C LYS A 116 16.31 -46.03 -14.60
N TYR A 117 15.82 -45.46 -15.70
CA TYR A 117 14.94 -46.16 -16.63
C TYR A 117 15.71 -46.65 -17.85
N LYS A 118 15.62 -47.97 -18.07
CA LYS A 118 16.32 -48.74 -19.10
C LYS A 118 15.72 -48.54 -20.50
N GLU A 119 16.62 -48.57 -21.47
CA GLU A 119 16.38 -48.77 -22.90
C GLU A 119 15.55 -50.02 -23.22
N GLY A 120 14.76 -49.93 -24.29
CA GLY A 120 14.15 -51.06 -24.99
C GLY A 120 13.87 -50.71 -26.46
N ASN A 121 14.66 -51.31 -27.35
CA ASN A 121 14.54 -51.41 -28.81
C ASN A 121 13.07 -51.61 -29.28
N GLY A 122 12.56 -51.12 -30.42
CA GLY A 122 13.15 -50.91 -31.75
C GLY A 122 12.44 -51.84 -32.74
N ILE A 123 11.61 -51.33 -33.67
CA ILE A 123 11.19 -52.06 -34.90
C ILE A 123 11.00 -51.08 -36.06
N ILE A 124 11.64 -51.43 -37.17
CA ILE A 124 11.62 -50.83 -38.51
C ILE A 124 10.34 -51.25 -39.26
N GLY A 125 9.75 -50.36 -40.04
CA GLY A 125 8.69 -50.71 -40.99
C GLY A 125 8.28 -49.54 -41.89
N ALA A 126 9.04 -49.31 -42.96
CA ALA A 126 8.61 -48.50 -44.10
C ALA A 126 7.67 -49.31 -45.00
N VAL A 127 6.54 -48.76 -45.47
CA VAL A 127 5.90 -49.05 -46.78
C VAL A 127 4.83 -47.99 -47.13
N SER A 128 5.02 -47.38 -48.30
CA SER A 128 4.10 -46.95 -49.38
C SER A 128 2.94 -45.92 -49.21
N ARG A 129 3.01 -44.95 -50.13
CA ARG A 129 1.95 -44.16 -50.79
C ARG A 129 0.67 -44.94 -51.13
N ARG A 130 -0.50 -44.29 -50.99
CA ARG A 130 -1.48 -43.99 -52.07
C ARG A 130 -2.69 -43.16 -51.59
N ASN A 131 -2.90 -42.04 -52.28
CA ASN A 131 -4.14 -41.41 -52.80
C ASN A 131 -5.49 -41.45 -52.04
N THR A 132 -5.97 -40.22 -51.74
CA THR A 132 -7.32 -39.65 -51.93
C THR A 132 -8.53 -40.57 -52.14
N VAL A 133 -9.56 -40.43 -51.27
CA VAL A 133 -10.99 -40.38 -51.66
C VAL A 133 -11.77 -39.45 -50.71
N ALA A 134 -12.77 -38.82 -51.33
CA ALA A 134 -13.79 -37.87 -50.96
C ALA A 134 -14.50 -37.92 -49.58
N ALA A 135 -15.12 -36.77 -49.33
CA ALA A 135 -15.98 -36.36 -48.22
C ALA A 135 -17.14 -37.30 -47.87
N SER A 136 -17.56 -37.22 -46.60
CA SER A 136 -18.91 -37.56 -46.17
C SER A 136 -19.51 -36.42 -45.33
N ASN A 137 -20.57 -35.86 -45.88
CA ASN A 137 -21.49 -34.91 -45.28
C ASN A 137 -22.06 -35.45 -43.96
N ARG A 138 -22.07 -34.62 -42.91
CA ARG A 138 -22.97 -34.82 -41.76
C ARG A 138 -23.82 -33.56 -41.52
N PRO A 139 -25.16 -33.69 -41.37
CA PRO A 139 -26.06 -32.55 -41.48
C PRO A 139 -26.14 -31.73 -40.19
N ARG A 140 -26.14 -30.41 -40.35
CA ARG A 140 -26.59 -29.44 -39.34
C ARG A 140 -28.07 -29.70 -39.00
N ARG A 141 -28.38 -29.90 -37.71
CA ARG A 141 -29.75 -29.81 -37.20
C ARG A 141 -30.11 -28.34 -36.91
N PRO A 142 -31.22 -27.82 -37.44
CA PRO A 142 -31.77 -26.52 -37.04
C PRO A 142 -32.72 -26.72 -35.85
N ARG A 143 -32.58 -25.91 -34.79
CA ARG A 143 -33.60 -25.82 -33.75
C ARG A 143 -34.07 -24.37 -33.58
N ARG A 144 -35.15 -24.11 -34.31
CA ARG A 144 -36.31 -23.23 -34.06
C ARG A 144 -36.20 -22.18 -32.94
N SER A 145 -36.40 -20.95 -33.38
CA SER A 145 -36.90 -19.79 -32.64
C SER A 145 -38.30 -20.01 -32.06
N ARG A 146 -38.52 -19.58 -30.83
CA ARG A 146 -39.84 -19.16 -30.32
C ARG A 146 -39.67 -17.84 -29.55
N GLN A 147 -40.26 -16.79 -30.13
CA GLN A 147 -40.69 -15.58 -29.46
C GLN A 147 -41.80 -15.95 -28.44
N ALA A 148 -41.68 -15.49 -27.20
CA ALA A 148 -42.34 -14.32 -26.61
C ALA A 148 -43.69 -14.68 -25.98
N GLU A 149 -43.76 -14.57 -24.65
CA GLU A 149 -44.97 -14.18 -23.92
C GLU A 149 -44.58 -13.67 -22.53
N TRP A 150 -45.39 -12.71 -22.10
CA TRP A 150 -45.17 -11.69 -21.09
C TRP A 150 -45.87 -12.03 -19.76
N LEU A 151 -45.57 -11.24 -18.70
CA LEU A 151 -46.30 -11.03 -17.41
C LEU A 151 -46.18 -12.10 -16.28
N PRO A 152 -46.44 -11.72 -15.00
CA PRO A 152 -45.98 -10.52 -14.28
C PRO A 152 -45.47 -10.82 -12.84
N THR A 153 -44.84 -9.81 -12.24
CA THR A 153 -44.51 -9.64 -10.81
C THR A 153 -45.70 -9.82 -9.86
N PRO A 154 -45.51 -10.35 -8.64
CA PRO A 154 -46.48 -10.21 -7.56
C PRO A 154 -46.26 -8.93 -6.71
N PRO A 155 -47.31 -8.41 -6.06
CA PRO A 155 -47.33 -7.08 -5.46
C PRO A 155 -46.81 -7.04 -4.02
N MET A 156 -46.37 -5.85 -3.63
CA MET A 156 -46.27 -5.40 -2.25
C MET A 156 -47.66 -5.26 -1.62
N SER A 157 -47.81 -5.66 -0.36
CA SER A 157 -48.92 -5.23 0.51
C SER A 157 -48.42 -4.91 1.91
N ALA A 158 -49.03 -3.87 2.47
CA ALA A 158 -48.71 -3.18 3.71
C ALA A 158 -49.37 -3.78 4.97
N GLU A 159 -48.76 -3.43 6.11
CA GLU A 159 -49.33 -3.06 7.43
C GLU A 159 -50.47 -3.87 8.11
N SER A 160 -50.09 -4.53 9.23
CA SER A 160 -50.63 -4.41 10.63
C SER A 160 -52.00 -5.04 11.03
N PRO A 161 -52.32 -5.26 12.35
CA PRO A 161 -51.57 -5.71 13.54
C PRO A 161 -52.35 -6.83 14.34
N PRO A 162 -52.32 -6.93 15.70
CA PRO A 162 -51.48 -7.78 16.54
C PRO A 162 -52.21 -8.99 17.19
N GLY A 163 -51.45 -10.00 17.62
CA GLY A 163 -51.97 -11.18 18.34
C GLY A 163 -51.08 -11.57 19.53
N THR A 164 -51.70 -11.67 20.69
CA THR A 164 -51.16 -11.87 22.04
C THR A 164 -50.82 -13.33 22.39
N LEU A 165 -49.98 -13.46 23.43
CA LEU A 165 -49.85 -14.57 24.41
C LEU A 165 -49.84 -16.03 23.91
N ASN A 166 -48.71 -16.72 24.14
CA ASN A 166 -48.66 -17.79 25.17
C ASN A 166 -47.24 -18.34 25.42
N ARG A 167 -46.72 -18.03 26.60
CA ARG A 167 -46.40 -18.98 27.68
C ARG A 167 -46.02 -20.42 27.25
N SER A 168 -44.75 -20.79 27.38
CA SER A 168 -44.40 -22.13 27.87
C SER A 168 -43.15 -22.12 28.75
N LYS A 169 -43.31 -22.77 29.91
CA LYS A 169 -42.30 -23.09 30.93
C LYS A 169 -41.46 -24.28 30.45
N ARG A 170 -40.18 -24.38 30.81
CA ARG A 170 -39.69 -25.26 31.92
C ARG A 170 -38.16 -25.41 31.95
N ARG A 171 -37.69 -25.46 33.21
CA ARG A 171 -36.54 -26.21 33.78
C ARG A 171 -35.12 -25.71 33.48
N ARG A 172 -34.51 -25.15 34.54
CA ARG A 172 -33.13 -25.46 34.91
C ARG A 172 -33.10 -25.67 36.43
N VAL A 173 -32.52 -26.79 36.86
CA VAL A 173 -32.30 -27.20 38.26
C VAL A 173 -30.82 -27.60 38.34
N ILE A 174 -30.26 -27.39 39.54
CA ILE A 174 -29.09 -28.04 40.16
C ILE A 174 -27.77 -27.24 40.13
N GLU A 175 -27.60 -26.52 41.24
CA GLU A 175 -26.53 -26.60 42.27
C GLU A 175 -25.07 -26.30 41.95
N GLU A 176 -24.60 -25.28 42.69
CA GLU A 176 -23.27 -25.12 43.24
C GLU A 176 -22.94 -26.26 44.21
N ASP A 177 -21.68 -26.69 44.31
CA ASP A 177 -21.02 -26.72 45.61
C ASP A 177 -19.49 -26.91 45.53
N GLU A 178 -18.89 -26.37 46.57
CA GLU A 178 -17.48 -26.12 46.88
C GLU A 178 -16.74 -27.33 47.50
N GLU A 179 -15.41 -27.13 47.61
CA GLU A 179 -14.50 -27.66 48.63
C GLU A 179 -13.92 -29.10 48.58
N GLY A 180 -12.57 -29.18 48.68
CA GLY A 180 -11.95 -30.11 49.64
C GLY A 180 -10.70 -30.95 49.29
N LYS A 181 -9.50 -30.37 49.50
CA LYS A 181 -8.30 -30.94 50.17
C LYS A 181 -7.31 -31.95 49.52
N LYS A 182 -6.04 -31.49 49.57
CA LYS A 182 -4.79 -32.08 50.17
C LYS A 182 -3.72 -32.77 49.29
N ARG A 183 -2.59 -32.02 49.19
CA ARG A 183 -1.16 -32.35 49.42
C ARG A 183 -0.54 -33.63 48.82
N LEU A 184 0.54 -33.43 48.08
CA LEU A 184 1.86 -34.04 48.35
C LEU A 184 2.99 -33.21 47.72
N ALA A 185 4.06 -33.00 48.49
CA ALA A 185 5.23 -32.21 48.14
C ALA A 185 6.29 -33.05 47.42
N LYS A 186 7.07 -32.42 46.54
CA LYS A 186 8.49 -32.77 46.30
C LYS A 186 9.23 -31.55 45.76
N ASN A 187 10.32 -31.21 46.45
CA ASN A 187 11.27 -30.17 46.10
C ASN A 187 12.06 -30.57 44.85
N HIS A 188 12.29 -29.62 43.94
CA HIS A 188 13.53 -29.60 43.17
C HIS A 188 13.94 -28.16 42.87
N VAL A 189 15.12 -27.81 43.39
CA VAL A 189 15.87 -26.62 43.03
C VAL A 189 16.47 -26.86 41.64
N SER A 190 16.26 -25.91 40.73
CA SER A 190 17.02 -25.77 39.48
C SER A 190 16.92 -24.32 39.02
N SER A 191 17.97 -23.55 39.28
CA SER A 191 18.15 -22.22 38.71
C SER A 191 18.55 -22.37 37.23
N THR A 192 17.62 -22.06 36.34
CA THR A 192 17.94 -21.77 34.93
C THR A 192 17.19 -20.51 34.56
N LYS A 193 17.94 -19.41 34.49
CA LYS A 193 17.48 -18.10 34.02
C LYS A 193 17.21 -18.22 32.51
N LYS A 194 15.95 -18.50 32.14
CA LYS A 194 15.48 -18.41 30.76
C LYS A 194 15.41 -16.94 30.36
N ILE A 195 16.24 -16.53 29.40
CA ILE A 195 16.04 -15.29 28.64
C ILE A 195 15.01 -15.63 27.54
N PRO A 196 13.88 -14.92 27.42
CA PRO A 196 12.91 -15.21 26.37
C PRO A 196 13.42 -14.72 25.01
N ALA A 197 13.60 -15.67 24.09
CA ALA A 197 13.80 -15.45 22.67
C ALA A 197 12.47 -14.98 22.04
N ALA A 198 12.18 -13.68 22.15
CA ALA A 198 11.04 -13.06 21.48
C ALA A 198 11.32 -11.57 21.21
N ALA A 199 12.40 -11.29 20.48
CA ALA A 199 12.71 -9.94 19.98
C ALA A 199 13.56 -9.93 18.68
N GLY A 200 13.83 -11.09 18.08
CA GLY A 200 14.90 -11.25 17.09
C GLY A 200 14.59 -10.81 15.66
N GLU A 201 13.34 -10.88 15.20
CA GLU A 201 13.03 -10.66 13.77
C GLU A 201 12.69 -9.22 13.41
N SER A 202 12.07 -8.47 14.31
CA SER A 202 11.69 -7.07 14.04
C SER A 202 12.90 -6.13 13.98
N SER A 203 13.95 -6.39 14.76
CA SER A 203 15.22 -5.66 14.71
C SER A 203 16.02 -6.02 13.45
N ARG A 204 15.91 -7.26 12.96
CA ARG A 204 16.65 -7.81 11.80
C ARG A 204 16.39 -7.05 10.49
N VAL A 205 15.13 -6.72 10.20
CA VAL A 205 14.74 -5.96 8.98
C VAL A 205 15.21 -4.50 9.03
N GLN A 206 15.14 -3.87 10.21
CA GLN A 206 15.53 -2.48 10.42
C GLN A 206 17.07 -2.30 10.39
N LEU A 207 17.82 -3.31 10.85
CA LEU A 207 19.28 -3.35 10.88
C LEU A 207 19.92 -3.51 9.49
N GLN A 208 19.38 -4.37 8.62
CA GLN A 208 19.87 -4.55 7.25
C GLN A 208 19.72 -3.25 6.40
N PHE A 209 18.69 -2.45 6.70
CA PHE A 209 18.41 -1.19 6.02
C PHE A 209 19.43 -0.09 6.35
N CYS A 210 19.84 0.06 7.62
CA CYS A 210 20.72 1.15 8.05
C CYS A 210 22.21 0.91 7.73
N PHE A 211 22.68 -0.35 7.63
CA PHE A 211 24.11 -0.67 7.42
C PHE A 211 24.63 -0.30 6.01
N ARG A 212 23.79 -0.44 4.97
CA ARG A 212 24.19 -0.25 3.57
C ARG A 212 24.48 1.20 3.17
N ARG A 213 24.12 2.19 4.01
CA ARG A 213 24.29 3.62 3.73
C ARG A 213 25.74 4.09 3.91
N ARG A 214 26.53 3.45 4.78
CA ARG A 214 27.87 3.94 5.17
C ARG A 214 28.99 3.56 4.18
N ASP A 215 28.93 2.37 3.58
CA ASP A 215 29.98 1.92 2.65
C ASP A 215 29.89 2.60 1.28
N LYS A 216 28.69 3.05 0.86
CA LYS A 216 28.50 3.79 -0.38
C LYS A 216 28.98 5.25 -0.33
N MET A 217 29.03 5.90 0.84
CA MET A 217 29.53 7.28 0.95
C MET A 217 31.06 7.38 0.81
N LYS A 218 31.82 6.35 1.21
CA LYS A 218 33.29 6.38 1.14
C LYS A 218 33.85 6.18 -0.27
N SER A 219 33.14 5.46 -1.15
CA SER A 219 33.57 5.26 -2.55
C SER A 219 33.32 6.50 -3.44
N VAL A 220 32.41 7.40 -3.09
CA VAL A 220 32.08 8.57 -3.91
C VAL A 220 33.17 9.66 -3.86
N VAL A 221 33.99 9.70 -2.80
CA VAL A 221 35.09 10.67 -2.67
C VAL A 221 36.37 10.21 -3.39
N LEU A 222 36.53 8.91 -3.69
CA LEU A 222 37.74 8.37 -4.33
C LEU A 222 37.61 8.10 -5.84
N ILE A 223 36.41 8.15 -6.42
CA ILE A 223 36.14 7.78 -7.82
C ILE A 223 35.94 9.02 -8.74
N ILE A 224 36.25 10.23 -8.27
CA ILE A 224 36.17 11.44 -9.13
C ILE A 224 37.37 11.58 -10.09
N THR A 225 38.43 10.79 -9.96
CA THR A 225 39.65 10.97 -10.78
C THR A 225 39.94 9.89 -11.82
N ALA A 226 39.15 8.81 -11.95
CA ALA A 226 39.43 7.77 -12.94
C ALA A 226 38.18 7.03 -13.42
N ALA A 227 37.59 7.47 -14.54
CA ALA A 227 37.02 6.59 -15.58
C ALA A 227 36.28 7.43 -16.65
N LEU A 228 37.04 8.03 -17.56
CA LEU A 228 36.59 8.35 -18.92
C LEU A 228 37.12 7.25 -19.84
N ALA A 229 36.35 6.20 -20.07
CA ALA A 229 36.37 5.37 -21.30
C ALA A 229 35.51 4.11 -21.11
N GLY A 230 34.46 4.01 -21.94
CA GLY A 230 33.91 2.74 -22.43
C GLY A 230 33.35 1.73 -21.42
N ALA A 231 32.07 1.85 -21.09
CA ALA A 231 31.24 0.71 -20.68
C ALA A 231 29.78 0.95 -21.10
N THR A 232 29.13 -0.11 -21.56
CA THR A 232 27.69 -0.19 -21.84
C THR A 232 26.85 0.26 -20.63
N PRO A 233 25.63 0.79 -20.84
CA PRO A 233 24.83 1.33 -19.73
C PRO A 233 24.30 0.17 -18.86
N LEU A 234 25.03 -0.12 -17.79
CA LEU A 234 24.53 -0.91 -16.66
C LEU A 234 23.52 -0.07 -15.89
N ASP A 235 22.27 -0.54 -15.85
CA ASP A 235 21.12 0.15 -15.26
C ASP A 235 21.26 0.23 -13.71
N LYS A 236 21.90 1.28 -13.20
CA LYS A 236 22.16 1.50 -11.76
C LYS A 236 20.92 1.90 -10.93
N ARG A 237 19.70 1.60 -11.38
CA ARG A 237 18.46 2.29 -10.94
C ARG A 237 17.70 1.72 -9.73
N GLN A 238 18.21 0.74 -9.00
CA GLN A 238 17.46 0.15 -7.87
C GLN A 238 18.13 0.41 -6.50
N GLY A 239 18.17 1.67 -6.11
CA GLY A 239 18.49 2.07 -4.73
C GLY A 239 17.25 1.95 -3.84
N GLY A 240 17.42 1.43 -2.62
CA GLY A 240 16.30 1.35 -1.65
C GLY A 240 15.70 2.71 -1.32
N PHE A 241 14.45 2.71 -0.84
CA PHE A 241 13.56 3.87 -0.61
C PHE A 241 14.23 5.17 -0.09
N LEU A 242 15.20 5.08 0.82
CA LEU A 242 15.90 6.28 1.34
C LEU A 242 17.06 6.80 0.49
N GLY A 243 17.67 5.96 -0.36
CA GLY A 243 18.58 6.44 -1.42
C GLY A 243 17.83 7.26 -2.48
N THR A 244 16.53 7.04 -2.59
CA THR A 244 15.60 7.80 -3.43
C THR A 244 15.22 9.15 -2.80
N LEU A 245 15.10 9.26 -1.46
CA LEU A 245 14.81 10.54 -0.81
C LEU A 245 15.97 11.54 -0.88
N GLY A 246 17.21 11.11 -0.59
CA GLY A 246 18.37 12.01 -0.54
C GLY A 246 18.72 12.64 -1.90
N GLY A 247 18.19 12.11 -3.00
CA GLY A 247 18.35 12.65 -4.35
C GLY A 247 17.11 13.39 -4.88
N LEU A 248 16.05 13.59 -4.08
CA LEU A 248 14.78 14.22 -4.51
C LEU A 248 14.97 15.57 -5.22
N MET A 249 16.00 16.35 -4.85
CA MET A 249 16.32 17.62 -5.51
C MET A 249 17.04 17.48 -6.87
N GLY A 250 17.26 16.25 -7.36
CA GLY A 250 17.93 15.97 -8.65
C GLY A 250 17.33 14.82 -9.46
N TYR A 251 16.27 14.15 -8.99
CA TYR A 251 15.61 13.12 -9.78
C TYR A 251 14.84 13.75 -10.93
N LYS A 252 15.37 13.60 -12.15
CA LYS A 252 14.64 13.92 -13.37
C LYS A 252 13.43 12.99 -13.46
N ALA A 253 12.24 13.58 -13.46
CA ALA A 253 10.99 12.85 -13.68
C ALA A 253 11.09 12.03 -14.98
N LYS A 254 10.71 10.76 -14.90
CA LYS A 254 10.73 9.84 -16.04
C LYS A 254 9.62 10.23 -17.01
N ALA A 255 10.00 10.63 -18.21
CA ALA A 255 9.06 10.89 -19.28
C ALA A 255 8.32 9.60 -19.67
N PRO A 256 7.06 9.70 -20.11
CA PRO A 256 6.33 8.54 -20.61
C PRO A 256 6.98 8.04 -21.91
N ALA A 257 6.95 6.72 -22.11
CA ALA A 257 7.31 6.07 -23.36
C ALA A 257 6.30 6.40 -24.48
N SER A 258 5.03 6.56 -24.13
CA SER A 258 3.97 6.98 -25.07
C SER A 258 2.78 7.61 -24.34
N THR A 259 2.08 8.50 -25.01
CA THR A 259 0.80 9.07 -24.58
C THR A 259 -0.19 9.04 -25.74
N LYS A 260 -1.40 8.53 -25.50
CA LYS A 260 -2.47 8.45 -26.49
C LYS A 260 -3.74 9.09 -25.94
N ASN A 261 -4.25 10.10 -26.62
CA ASN A 261 -5.55 10.68 -26.28
C ASN A 261 -6.68 9.74 -26.73
N ILE A 262 -7.71 9.62 -25.91
CA ILE A 262 -8.95 8.89 -26.18
C ILE A 262 -10.15 9.71 -25.71
N ASP A 263 -11.35 9.28 -26.08
CA ASP A 263 -12.56 10.01 -25.72
C ASP A 263 -12.80 10.00 -24.19
N PRO A 264 -13.14 11.15 -23.59
CA PRO A 264 -13.46 11.24 -22.18
C PRO A 264 -14.77 10.51 -21.86
N GLN A 265 -14.87 9.98 -20.64
CA GLN A 265 -16.00 9.20 -20.16
C GLN A 265 -16.91 9.96 -19.20
N PHE A 266 -16.35 10.86 -18.39
CA PHE A 266 -17.06 11.54 -17.30
C PHE A 266 -17.45 12.96 -17.68
N ASN A 267 -16.56 13.69 -18.34
CA ASN A 267 -16.82 15.05 -18.76
C ASN A 267 -16.34 15.27 -20.20
N LYS A 268 -17.22 15.71 -21.09
CA LYS A 268 -16.90 15.98 -22.50
C LYS A 268 -15.79 17.03 -22.69
N ASP A 269 -15.60 17.91 -21.72
CA ASP A 269 -14.57 18.96 -21.74
C ASP A 269 -13.27 18.49 -21.08
N ALA A 270 -13.23 17.26 -20.56
CA ALA A 270 -12.02 16.64 -20.02
C ALA A 270 -11.14 16.05 -21.14
N VAL A 271 -9.88 15.85 -20.80
CA VAL A 271 -8.91 15.11 -21.59
C VAL A 271 -8.75 13.74 -20.95
N ARG A 272 -8.87 12.68 -21.76
CA ARG A 272 -8.56 11.31 -21.32
C ARG A 272 -7.38 10.76 -22.10
N GLN A 273 -6.43 10.15 -21.40
CA GLN A 273 -5.17 9.69 -21.96
C GLN A 273 -4.81 8.30 -21.45
N ILE A 274 -4.28 7.49 -22.37
CA ILE A 274 -3.51 6.29 -22.05
C ILE A 274 -2.03 6.67 -22.05
N ILE A 275 -1.38 6.59 -20.90
CA ILE A 275 0.03 6.99 -20.72
C ILE A 275 0.83 5.75 -20.31
N ARG A 276 1.97 5.49 -20.96
CA ARG A 276 2.82 4.31 -20.69
C ARG A 276 4.21 4.72 -20.25
N TRP A 277 4.75 4.06 -19.23
CA TRP A 277 6.15 4.16 -18.81
C TRP A 277 6.81 2.79 -18.91
N GLY A 278 8.08 2.75 -19.30
CA GLY A 278 8.82 1.50 -19.47
C GLY A 278 9.81 1.55 -20.63
N PRO A 279 10.30 0.38 -21.08
CA PRO A 279 10.00 -0.94 -20.52
C PRO A 279 10.58 -1.12 -19.12
N TYR A 280 9.91 -1.93 -18.29
CA TYR A 280 10.39 -2.45 -17.02
C TYR A 280 10.70 -3.93 -17.17
N THR A 281 11.85 -4.34 -16.67
CA THR A 281 12.30 -5.72 -16.71
C THR A 281 11.83 -6.47 -15.47
N LEU A 282 11.03 -7.51 -15.66
CA LEU A 282 10.62 -8.44 -14.61
C LEU A 282 11.46 -9.70 -14.69
N TYR A 283 12.15 -10.03 -13.61
CA TYR A 283 13.01 -11.21 -13.57
C TYR A 283 12.16 -12.48 -13.55
N GLY A 284 12.66 -13.54 -14.18
CA GLY A 284 12.00 -14.85 -14.17
C GLY A 284 11.71 -15.37 -12.76
N SER A 285 10.74 -16.27 -12.63
CA SER A 285 10.45 -16.98 -11.40
C SER A 285 11.69 -17.75 -10.92
N GLY A 286 11.98 -17.65 -9.62
CA GLY A 286 13.19 -18.22 -9.02
C GLY A 286 14.51 -17.46 -9.27
N ALA A 287 14.51 -16.41 -10.11
CA ALA A 287 15.71 -15.62 -10.33
C ALA A 287 16.15 -14.85 -9.07
N LYS A 288 17.46 -14.72 -8.87
CA LYS A 288 18.02 -13.87 -7.82
C LYS A 288 17.75 -12.41 -8.15
N ARG A 289 16.93 -11.75 -7.35
CA ARG A 289 16.56 -10.36 -7.60
C ARG A 289 17.46 -9.38 -6.85
N PRO A 290 17.81 -8.23 -7.44
CA PRO A 290 18.55 -7.17 -6.76
C PRO A 290 17.81 -6.72 -5.50
N SER A 291 18.51 -6.39 -4.42
CA SER A 291 17.83 -5.94 -3.20
C SER A 291 17.09 -4.61 -3.42
N GLY A 292 15.84 -4.51 -2.96
CA GLY A 292 15.03 -3.31 -3.09
C GLY A 292 13.85 -3.34 -2.13
N PHE A 293 13.06 -2.27 -2.12
CA PHE A 293 11.76 -2.29 -1.46
C PHE A 293 10.86 -3.29 -2.20
N ARG A 294 10.37 -4.28 -1.46
CA ARG A 294 9.50 -5.35 -1.93
C ARG A 294 8.47 -5.63 -0.87
N LEU A 295 7.22 -5.84 -1.28
CA LEU A 295 6.19 -6.40 -0.42
C LEU A 295 6.12 -7.92 -0.63
N ASP A 296 6.42 -8.40 -1.84
CA ASP A 296 6.57 -9.82 -2.13
C ASP A 296 8.05 -10.22 -2.31
N PRO A 297 8.52 -11.31 -1.70
CA PRO A 297 9.89 -11.81 -1.90
C PRO A 297 10.31 -12.01 -3.37
N ASN A 298 9.35 -12.26 -4.24
CA ASN A 298 9.48 -12.49 -5.69
C ASN A 298 9.01 -11.31 -6.54
N GLY A 299 8.62 -10.20 -5.91
CA GLY A 299 8.23 -8.98 -6.61
C GLY A 299 9.43 -8.22 -7.14
N ASP A 300 9.25 -7.53 -8.25
CA ASP A 300 10.19 -6.53 -8.76
C ASP A 300 9.63 -5.14 -8.48
N GLY A 301 10.29 -4.44 -7.55
CA GLY A 301 9.89 -3.12 -7.09
C GLY A 301 10.49 -1.98 -7.92
N PHE A 302 9.67 -1.01 -8.30
CA PHE A 302 10.03 0.18 -9.06
C PHE A 302 9.54 1.43 -8.32
N ASN A 303 10.40 2.43 -8.17
CA ASN A 303 10.08 3.68 -7.48
C ASN A 303 10.62 4.84 -8.32
N GLU A 304 9.73 5.67 -8.86
CA GLU A 304 10.12 6.68 -9.84
C GLU A 304 9.28 7.97 -9.69
N MET A 305 9.90 9.12 -9.95
CA MET A 305 9.16 10.35 -10.21
C MET A 305 8.64 10.29 -11.65
N LEU A 306 7.35 10.54 -11.84
CA LEU A 306 6.71 10.44 -13.14
C LEU A 306 6.54 11.83 -13.75
N GLY A 307 6.99 11.98 -15.00
CA GLY A 307 6.65 13.12 -15.85
C GLY A 307 5.52 12.74 -16.81
N GLY A 308 4.92 13.74 -17.46
CA GLY A 308 3.87 13.54 -18.47
C GLY A 308 2.45 13.35 -17.90
N ILE A 309 2.32 13.25 -16.57
CA ILE A 309 1.03 13.43 -15.89
C ILE A 309 0.72 14.92 -15.86
N CYS A 310 -0.56 15.28 -15.96
CA CYS A 310 -0.97 16.68 -15.93
C CYS A 310 -0.56 17.35 -14.61
N THR A 311 -0.19 18.62 -14.72
CA THR A 311 0.03 19.56 -13.60
C THR A 311 -0.92 20.74 -13.79
N ASP A 312 -1.35 21.37 -12.70
CA ASP A 312 -2.45 22.33 -12.73
C ASP A 312 -3.69 21.74 -13.40
N CYS A 313 -4.18 20.64 -12.84
CA CYS A 313 -5.30 19.89 -13.38
C CYS A 313 -6.16 19.27 -12.29
N MET A 314 -7.41 18.97 -12.65
CA MET A 314 -8.37 18.26 -11.83
C MET A 314 -8.56 16.85 -12.38
N ILE A 315 -7.98 15.85 -11.71
CA ILE A 315 -8.13 14.44 -12.09
C ILE A 315 -9.53 13.94 -11.70
N LEU A 316 -10.23 13.37 -12.68
CA LEU A 316 -11.59 12.84 -12.55
C LEU A 316 -11.62 11.34 -12.33
N SER A 317 -10.67 10.63 -12.94
CA SER A 317 -10.47 9.20 -12.75
C SER A 317 -9.05 8.79 -13.11
N GLY A 318 -8.54 7.77 -12.44
CA GLY A 318 -7.28 7.12 -12.79
C GLY A 318 -7.37 5.62 -12.55
N SER A 319 -6.86 4.83 -13.49
CA SER A 319 -6.63 3.39 -13.30
C SER A 319 -5.22 3.03 -13.75
N THR A 320 -4.71 1.91 -13.22
CA THR A 320 -3.41 1.39 -13.63
C THR A 320 -3.51 -0.07 -14.02
N PHE A 321 -2.77 -0.44 -15.05
CA PHE A 321 -2.61 -1.82 -15.50
C PHE A 321 -1.27 -1.96 -16.19
N LEU A 322 -0.86 -3.20 -16.45
CA LEU A 322 0.37 -3.48 -17.17
C LEU A 322 0.07 -3.82 -18.62
N THR A 323 0.96 -3.40 -19.53
CA THR A 323 0.91 -3.80 -20.93
C THR A 323 2.27 -4.33 -21.39
N TYR A 324 2.26 -5.25 -22.34
CA TYR A 324 3.45 -5.61 -23.11
C TYR A 324 3.74 -4.56 -24.17
N GLU A 325 4.88 -4.68 -24.86
CA GLU A 325 5.29 -3.75 -25.93
C GLU A 325 4.21 -3.58 -27.01
N ASN A 326 3.55 -4.67 -27.40
CA ASN A 326 2.46 -4.72 -28.38
C ASN A 326 1.09 -4.20 -27.86
N GLU A 327 1.07 -3.52 -26.72
CA GLU A 327 -0.12 -2.95 -26.07
C GLU A 327 -1.14 -3.98 -25.55
N THR A 328 -0.84 -5.28 -25.62
CA THR A 328 -1.68 -6.28 -24.96
C THR A 328 -1.52 -6.21 -23.44
N VAL A 329 -2.60 -6.48 -22.71
CA VAL A 329 -2.60 -6.44 -21.24
C VAL A 329 -1.69 -7.53 -20.71
N ALA A 330 -0.82 -7.16 -19.76
CA ALA A 330 -0.03 -8.10 -18.97
C ALA A 330 -0.77 -8.36 -17.66
N ASP A 331 -1.47 -9.48 -17.58
CA ASP A 331 -2.23 -9.94 -16.41
C ASP A 331 -1.80 -11.34 -16.00
N ILE A 332 -2.45 -11.89 -14.98
CA ILE A 332 -2.09 -13.20 -14.46
C ILE A 332 -2.30 -14.33 -15.48
N GLY A 333 -3.26 -14.18 -16.40
CA GLY A 333 -3.45 -15.10 -17.53
C GLY A 333 -2.23 -15.12 -18.45
N SER A 334 -1.53 -13.99 -18.56
CA SER A 334 -0.24 -13.90 -19.25
C SER A 334 0.98 -14.24 -18.36
N GLY A 335 0.80 -14.54 -17.07
CA GLY A 335 1.87 -14.90 -16.14
C GLY A 335 2.55 -13.71 -15.44
N VAL A 336 1.97 -12.51 -15.52
CA VAL A 336 2.43 -11.31 -14.81
C VAL A 336 1.36 -10.88 -13.82
N TYR A 337 1.72 -10.65 -12.57
CA TYR A 337 0.77 -10.21 -11.55
C TYR A 337 1.09 -8.80 -11.08
N ASN A 338 0.10 -7.92 -11.15
CA ASN A 338 0.21 -6.61 -10.57
C ASN A 338 -0.01 -6.70 -9.05
N HIS A 339 1.07 -6.72 -8.26
CA HIS A 339 0.92 -6.82 -6.81
C HIS A 339 0.38 -5.50 -6.24
N HIS A 340 1.08 -4.40 -6.50
CA HIS A 340 0.62 -3.05 -6.14
C HIS A 340 1.20 -2.03 -7.12
N VAL A 341 0.36 -1.13 -7.62
CA VAL A 341 0.78 0.18 -8.15
C VAL A 341 0.20 1.24 -7.24
N PHE A 342 1.07 2.12 -6.77
CA PHE A 342 0.72 3.30 -6.02
C PHE A 342 1.16 4.53 -6.81
N VAL A 343 0.27 5.50 -6.97
CA VAL A 343 0.56 6.81 -7.57
C VAL A 343 0.12 7.89 -6.59
N GLY A 344 1.06 8.76 -6.24
CA GLY A 344 0.86 9.78 -5.23
C GLY A 344 1.48 11.10 -5.62
N ASP A 345 0.89 12.17 -5.13
CA ASP A 345 1.40 13.53 -5.18
C ASP A 345 2.23 13.77 -3.92
N ILE A 346 3.52 14.07 -4.08
CA ILE A 346 4.42 14.37 -2.96
C ILE A 346 4.49 15.86 -2.61
N GLY A 347 3.93 16.74 -3.46
CA GLY A 347 3.74 18.16 -3.18
C GLY A 347 2.54 18.42 -2.28
N LYS A 348 1.62 17.45 -2.20
CA LYS A 348 0.37 17.56 -1.46
C LYS A 348 0.34 16.64 -0.25
N SER A 349 0.06 17.20 0.93
CA SER A 349 -0.19 16.41 2.13
C SER A 349 -1.58 15.76 2.09
N SER A 350 -1.65 14.47 2.42
CA SER A 350 -2.92 13.83 2.73
C SER A 350 -3.49 14.40 4.03
N LYS A 351 -4.76 14.83 3.99
CA LYS A 351 -5.50 15.20 5.20
C LYS A 351 -5.98 13.93 5.90
N ASN A 352 -5.88 13.89 7.22
CA ASN A 352 -6.48 12.82 8.03
C ASN A 352 -7.95 13.14 8.30
N TYR A 353 -8.86 12.60 7.48
CA TYR A 353 -10.32 12.76 7.66
C TYR A 353 -10.89 11.87 8.78
N PHE A 354 -10.11 10.90 9.23
CA PHE A 354 -10.50 9.94 10.24
C PHE A 354 -9.39 9.75 11.26
N SER A 355 -9.72 9.88 12.54
CA SER A 355 -8.84 9.47 13.63
C SER A 355 -9.18 8.05 14.03
N CYS A 356 -8.18 7.18 14.07
CA CYS A 356 -8.37 5.82 14.55
C CYS A 356 -8.20 5.75 16.07
N GLY A 357 -9.09 5.00 16.73
CA GLY A 357 -9.01 4.74 18.16
C GLY A 357 -7.81 3.89 18.58
N LYS A 358 -7.80 3.41 19.83
CA LYS A 358 -6.79 2.45 20.30
C LYS A 358 -6.80 1.20 19.40
N ARG A 359 -5.62 0.61 19.17
CA ARG A 359 -5.44 -0.61 18.36
C ARG A 359 -6.36 -1.71 18.91
N ALA A 360 -7.17 -2.33 18.05
CA ALA A 360 -7.98 -3.48 18.43
C ALA A 360 -7.05 -4.65 18.76
N ALA A 361 -7.48 -5.49 19.70
CA ALA A 361 -6.94 -6.83 19.78
C ALA A 361 -7.33 -7.58 18.49
N LEU A 362 -6.36 -8.19 17.82
CA LEU A 362 -6.64 -9.08 16.71
C LEU A 362 -7.36 -10.33 17.23
N PRO A 363 -8.29 -10.93 16.46
CA PRO A 363 -8.90 -12.20 16.84
C PRO A 363 -7.85 -13.29 17.06
N ASN A 364 -8.19 -14.28 17.90
CA ASN A 364 -7.32 -15.42 18.15
C ASN A 364 -6.95 -16.12 16.82
N GLY A 365 -5.65 -16.38 16.63
CA GLY A 365 -5.12 -17.01 15.41
C GLY A 365 -4.80 -16.05 14.27
N VAL A 366 -5.07 -14.74 14.43
CA VAL A 366 -4.67 -13.72 13.45
C VAL A 366 -3.37 -13.07 13.92
N THR A 367 -2.33 -13.14 13.08
CA THR A 367 -1.02 -12.53 13.35
C THR A 367 -0.80 -11.34 12.43
N SER A 368 -0.43 -10.18 12.99
CA SER A 368 0.02 -9.03 12.18
C SER A 368 1.44 -9.31 11.67
N VAL A 369 1.64 -9.24 10.35
CA VAL A 369 2.91 -9.60 9.70
C VAL A 369 3.92 -8.44 9.72
N MET A 370 3.45 -7.22 10.02
CA MET A 370 4.29 -6.02 10.07
C MET A 370 4.25 -5.29 11.42
N PRO A 371 4.69 -5.92 12.52
CA PRO A 371 4.75 -5.24 13.82
C PRO A 371 5.76 -4.08 13.85
N GLY A 372 6.74 -4.05 12.93
CA GLY A 372 7.83 -3.07 12.87
C GLY A 372 7.57 -1.79 12.06
N MET A 373 6.52 -1.73 11.23
CA MET A 373 6.09 -0.47 10.57
C MET A 373 5.13 0.36 11.43
N SER A 374 4.86 -0.10 12.65
CA SER A 374 4.20 0.69 13.68
C SER A 374 5.08 1.92 13.98
N ALA A 375 4.56 3.12 13.71
CA ALA A 375 5.22 4.37 14.13
C ALA A 375 5.67 4.27 15.61
N PRO A 376 6.89 4.73 15.95
CA PRO A 376 7.43 4.63 17.30
C PRO A 376 6.44 5.14 18.34
N LYS A 377 6.39 4.47 19.51
CA LYS A 377 5.38 4.63 20.58
C LYS A 377 5.20 6.07 21.12
N ALA A 378 6.03 7.03 20.71
CA ALA A 378 6.08 8.39 21.26
C ALA A 378 5.56 9.50 20.31
N VAL A 379 5.09 9.19 19.10
CA VAL A 379 4.52 10.24 18.22
C VAL A 379 3.04 10.48 18.60
N PRO A 380 2.61 11.73 18.87
CA PRO A 380 1.21 12.06 19.15
C PRO A 380 0.28 11.46 18.10
N SER A 381 -0.85 10.89 18.56
CA SER A 381 -1.75 10.03 17.79
C SER A 381 -2.39 10.67 16.55
N HIS A 382 -2.24 11.98 16.34
CA HIS A 382 -2.90 12.71 15.26
C HIS A 382 -2.12 12.76 13.93
N VAL A 383 -0.85 12.33 13.90
CA VAL A 383 0.02 12.40 12.69
C VAL A 383 0.68 11.06 12.37
N LYS A 384 -0.05 9.95 12.53
CA LYS A 384 0.40 8.66 11.99
C LYS A 384 0.13 8.64 10.50
N ARG A 385 1.07 9.20 9.72
CA ARG A 385 1.04 9.21 8.25
C ARG A 385 0.94 7.75 7.76
N GLN A 386 0.04 7.50 6.81
CA GLN A 386 -0.25 6.15 6.30
C GLN A 386 0.92 5.49 5.55
N PHE A 387 1.95 6.26 5.18
CA PHE A 387 3.16 5.73 4.56
C PHE A 387 4.31 5.55 5.55
N PRO A 388 5.00 4.39 5.53
CA PRO A 388 6.22 4.18 6.31
C PRO A 388 7.27 5.22 5.93
N GLY A 389 7.78 5.94 6.94
CA GLY A 389 8.67 7.09 6.77
C GLY A 389 7.96 8.43 6.91
N GLY A 390 6.64 8.52 6.83
CA GLY A 390 5.96 9.79 7.06
C GLY A 390 6.29 10.86 6.03
N MET A 391 6.53 10.50 4.77
CA MET A 391 6.42 11.48 3.69
C MET A 391 4.95 11.89 3.52
N PRO A 392 4.66 13.19 3.33
CA PRO A 392 3.30 13.66 3.07
C PRO A 392 2.95 13.34 1.62
N ILE A 393 2.54 12.11 1.34
CA ILE A 393 2.07 11.71 0.01
C ILE A 393 0.55 11.66 0.02
N ALA A 394 -0.09 12.44 -0.85
CA ALA A 394 -1.51 12.31 -1.16
C ALA A 394 -1.69 11.31 -2.30
N GLN A 395 -2.28 10.16 -2.00
CA GLN A 395 -2.58 9.16 -3.03
C GLN A 395 -3.59 9.72 -4.04
N ILE A 396 -3.27 9.57 -5.33
CA ILE A 396 -4.15 9.94 -6.45
C ILE A 396 -4.91 8.70 -6.91
N PHE A 397 -4.21 7.63 -7.20
CA PHE A 397 -4.81 6.35 -7.54
C PHE A 397 -3.81 5.22 -7.32
N GLY A 398 -4.30 4.01 -7.37
CA GLY A 398 -3.49 2.81 -7.29
C GLY A 398 -4.38 1.59 -7.48
N SER A 399 -3.77 0.48 -7.85
CA SER A 399 -4.47 -0.80 -8.02
C SER A 399 -3.48 -1.95 -7.91
N GLY A 400 -3.97 -3.12 -7.49
CA GLY A 400 -3.32 -4.39 -7.76
C GLY A 400 -3.89 -5.01 -9.04
N ASP A 401 -3.91 -6.32 -9.08
CA ASP A 401 -4.49 -7.12 -10.16
C ASP A 401 -6.03 -7.01 -10.21
N ASP A 402 -6.65 -6.46 -9.16
CA ASP A 402 -8.08 -6.11 -9.11
C ASP A 402 -8.44 -4.99 -10.11
N GLY A 403 -7.47 -4.22 -10.60
CA GLY A 403 -7.61 -3.32 -11.75
C GLY A 403 -8.65 -2.19 -11.60
N GLY A 404 -9.20 -1.99 -10.40
CA GLY A 404 -10.30 -1.07 -10.17
C GLY A 404 -9.91 0.39 -10.37
N ALA A 405 -10.50 1.07 -11.35
CA ALA A 405 -10.30 2.50 -11.55
C ALA A 405 -10.74 3.32 -10.33
N ILE A 406 -9.89 4.18 -9.80
CA ILE A 406 -10.31 5.19 -8.83
C ILE A 406 -11.05 6.27 -9.59
N GLN A 407 -12.32 6.43 -9.25
CA GLN A 407 -13.18 7.47 -9.81
C GLN A 407 -13.35 8.55 -8.74
N TYR A 408 -13.16 9.80 -9.12
CA TYR A 408 -13.54 10.95 -8.31
C TYR A 408 -14.90 11.46 -8.78
N ALA A 409 -15.03 11.71 -10.09
CA ALA A 409 -16.31 12.00 -10.72
C ALA A 409 -17.12 10.70 -10.86
N VAL A 410 -18.41 10.74 -10.51
CA VAL A 410 -19.33 9.62 -10.73
C VAL A 410 -20.12 9.90 -12.00
N LYS A 411 -20.10 8.97 -12.96
CA LYS A 411 -20.75 9.16 -14.26
C LYS A 411 -22.24 9.45 -14.06
N GLY A 412 -22.71 10.58 -14.60
CA GLY A 412 -24.10 11.00 -14.51
C GLY A 412 -24.51 11.62 -13.17
N ALA A 413 -23.61 11.69 -12.18
CA ALA A 413 -23.84 12.48 -10.99
C ALA A 413 -23.34 13.92 -11.22
N ASP A 414 -24.06 14.90 -10.69
CA ASP A 414 -23.60 16.30 -10.65
C ASP A 414 -22.64 16.53 -9.47
N ASN A 415 -21.68 15.62 -9.30
CA ASN A 415 -20.65 15.74 -8.26
C ASN A 415 -19.39 16.37 -8.87
N LYS A 416 -19.28 17.69 -8.74
CA LYS A 416 -18.08 18.45 -9.11
C LYS A 416 -16.95 18.20 -8.11
N ILE A 417 -16.37 17.01 -8.13
CA ILE A 417 -15.26 16.59 -7.27
C ILE A 417 -14.16 15.94 -8.10
N GLY A 418 -12.91 16.20 -7.74
CA GLY A 418 -11.74 15.61 -8.39
C GLY A 418 -10.51 15.73 -7.49
N PHE A 419 -9.40 15.12 -7.90
CA PHE A 419 -8.12 15.35 -7.24
C PHE A 419 -7.39 16.47 -7.96
N TYR A 420 -7.21 17.61 -7.29
CA TYR A 420 -6.45 18.71 -7.84
C TYR A 420 -4.94 18.47 -7.66
N VAL A 421 -4.20 18.55 -8.76
CA VAL A 421 -2.73 18.55 -8.83
C VAL A 421 -2.28 19.97 -9.13
N ALA A 422 -1.52 20.61 -8.24
CA ALA A 422 -1.06 21.97 -8.40
C ALA A 422 0.06 22.08 -9.46
N PRO A 423 0.38 23.28 -9.98
CA PRO A 423 1.38 23.45 -11.04
C PRO A 423 2.79 22.97 -10.69
N LYS A 424 3.14 22.93 -9.40
CA LYS A 424 4.48 22.57 -8.89
C LYS A 424 4.53 21.21 -8.22
N ASP A 425 3.39 20.52 -8.17
CA ASP A 425 3.30 19.21 -7.54
C ASP A 425 4.08 18.18 -8.35
N VAL A 426 4.68 17.23 -7.64
CA VAL A 426 5.50 16.18 -8.23
C VAL A 426 4.78 14.86 -8.03
N ILE A 427 4.64 14.11 -9.12
CA ILE A 427 3.99 12.81 -9.06
C ILE A 427 5.04 11.72 -8.88
N PHE A 428 4.81 10.88 -7.88
CA PHE A 428 5.61 9.71 -7.56
C PHE A 428 4.81 8.45 -7.83
N SER A 429 5.48 7.41 -8.32
CA SER A 429 4.93 6.07 -8.37
C SER A 429 5.85 5.06 -7.68
N SER A 430 5.23 4.19 -6.88
CA SER A 430 5.82 2.99 -6.33
C SER A 430 5.02 1.81 -6.85
N SER A 431 5.68 0.86 -7.48
CA SER A 431 5.00 -0.32 -8.00
C SER A 431 5.79 -1.60 -7.77
N GLU A 432 5.08 -2.71 -7.65
CA GLU A 432 5.67 -4.03 -7.52
C GLU A 432 4.91 -5.03 -8.40
N PHE A 433 5.66 -5.78 -9.20
CA PHE A 433 5.12 -6.75 -10.14
C PHE A 433 5.77 -8.11 -9.94
N ILE A 434 5.01 -9.18 -10.10
CA ILE A 434 5.53 -10.55 -10.01
C ILE A 434 5.48 -11.19 -11.39
N ASN A 435 6.54 -11.87 -11.77
CA ASN A 435 6.60 -12.67 -12.98
C ASN A 435 6.64 -14.15 -12.60
N TYR A 436 5.59 -14.88 -12.96
CA TYR A 436 5.47 -16.32 -12.71
C TYR A 436 6.16 -17.17 -13.78
N ARG A 437 6.52 -16.58 -14.93
CA ARG A 437 7.27 -17.28 -16.00
C ARG A 437 8.74 -17.39 -15.63
N LYS A 438 9.39 -18.45 -16.13
CA LYS A 438 10.83 -18.66 -15.92
C LYS A 438 11.66 -17.64 -16.70
N GLU A 439 11.12 -17.15 -17.81
CA GLU A 439 11.77 -16.18 -18.67
C GLU A 439 11.55 -14.75 -18.15
N GLU A 440 12.54 -13.90 -18.36
CA GLU A 440 12.40 -12.45 -18.16
C GLU A 440 11.25 -11.91 -19.02
N GLN A 441 10.47 -10.98 -18.46
CA GLN A 441 9.39 -10.29 -19.18
C GLN A 441 9.66 -8.78 -19.20
N LYS A 442 9.24 -8.11 -20.28
CA LYS A 442 9.26 -6.65 -20.39
C LYS A 442 7.85 -6.11 -20.40
N VAL A 443 7.54 -5.26 -19.43
CA VAL A 443 6.21 -4.68 -19.26
C VAL A 443 6.27 -3.16 -19.20
N TYR A 444 5.12 -2.53 -19.39
CA TYR A 444 4.93 -1.09 -19.29
C TYR A 444 3.84 -0.82 -18.27
N ILE A 445 4.11 0.09 -17.34
CA ILE A 445 3.08 0.63 -16.47
C ILE A 445 2.22 1.54 -17.32
N THR A 446 0.92 1.27 -17.35
CA THR A 446 -0.04 1.99 -18.20
C THR A 446 -1.10 2.63 -17.32
N PHE A 447 -1.27 3.94 -17.46
CA PHE A 447 -2.34 4.69 -16.80
C PHE A 447 -3.42 5.06 -17.80
N ASP A 448 -4.67 4.89 -17.40
CA ASP A 448 -5.83 5.47 -18.05
C ASP A 448 -6.35 6.60 -17.16
N LEU A 449 -6.05 7.83 -17.57
CA LEU A 449 -6.23 9.04 -16.78
C LEU A 449 -7.19 9.99 -17.49
N GLU A 450 -8.23 10.44 -16.79
CA GLU A 450 -9.12 11.51 -17.26
C GLU A 450 -9.02 12.72 -16.33
N PHE A 451 -8.81 13.90 -16.90
CA PHE A 451 -8.62 15.13 -16.15
C PHE A 451 -9.12 16.37 -16.90
N MET A 452 -9.38 17.44 -16.16
CA MET A 452 -9.62 18.78 -16.71
C MET A 452 -8.44 19.69 -16.41
N LYS A 453 -8.25 20.72 -17.24
CA LYS A 453 -7.25 21.76 -16.98
C LYS A 453 -7.66 22.65 -15.81
N GLY A 454 -6.70 23.02 -14.97
CA GLY A 454 -6.87 23.87 -13.79
C GLY A 454 -7.76 23.25 -12.72
N LYS A 455 -8.28 24.11 -11.84
CA LYS A 455 -9.34 23.81 -10.88
C LYS A 455 -10.61 24.56 -11.30
N PRO A 456 -11.53 23.95 -12.07
CA PRO A 456 -12.69 24.67 -12.57
C PRO A 456 -13.59 25.16 -11.42
N GLU A 457 -14.32 26.24 -11.65
CA GLU A 457 -15.17 26.86 -10.63
C GLU A 457 -16.23 25.89 -10.10
N GLY A 458 -16.40 25.89 -8.77
CA GLY A 458 -17.34 24.99 -8.09
C GLY A 458 -16.85 23.54 -7.93
N TRP A 459 -15.65 23.19 -8.42
CA TRP A 459 -15.08 21.86 -8.18
C TRP A 459 -14.37 21.79 -6.84
N ARG A 460 -14.72 20.76 -6.06
CA ARG A 460 -14.10 20.47 -4.78
C ARG A 460 -12.92 19.54 -4.97
N ASP A 461 -11.84 19.85 -4.26
CA ASP A 461 -10.70 18.97 -4.16
C ASP A 461 -11.04 17.80 -3.24
N ALA A 462 -10.78 16.60 -3.70
CA ALA A 462 -11.04 15.35 -3.00
C ALA A 462 -9.73 14.57 -2.88
N ALA A 463 -9.64 13.72 -1.87
CA ALA A 463 -8.45 12.89 -1.66
C ALA A 463 -8.86 11.44 -1.49
N MET A 464 -7.98 10.54 -1.94
CA MET A 464 -8.11 9.12 -1.67
C MET A 464 -7.68 8.83 -0.24
N GLY A 465 -8.40 7.94 0.42
CA GLY A 465 -8.06 7.41 1.74
C GLY A 465 -8.34 5.91 1.81
N ALA A 466 -7.81 5.28 2.85
CA ALA A 466 -8.06 3.88 3.16
C ALA A 466 -8.27 3.68 4.66
N MET A 467 -9.17 2.77 5.02
CA MET A 467 -9.38 2.30 6.38
C MET A 467 -9.16 0.78 6.43
N ALA A 468 -8.22 0.33 7.26
CA ALA A 468 -7.92 -1.08 7.39
C ALA A 468 -8.82 -1.78 8.42
N ALA A 469 -9.20 -3.03 8.17
CA ALA A 469 -9.96 -3.86 9.11
C ALA A 469 -9.18 -4.18 10.40
N THR A 470 -7.86 -4.07 10.35
CA THR A 470 -6.93 -4.14 11.50
C THR A 470 -6.82 -2.80 12.26
N GLY A 471 -7.53 -1.76 11.83
CA GLY A 471 -7.48 -0.42 12.38
C GLY A 471 -6.13 0.26 12.16
N CYS A 472 -5.54 0.78 13.24
CA CYS A 472 -4.21 1.38 13.27
C CYS A 472 -3.07 0.33 13.22
N GLY A 473 -3.38 -0.95 13.04
CA GLY A 473 -2.49 -2.07 13.31
C GLY A 473 -1.60 -2.54 12.15
N GLY A 474 -1.44 -1.75 11.09
CA GLY A 474 -0.83 -2.16 9.82
C GLY A 474 -1.84 -2.86 8.90
N ILE A 475 -1.59 -2.91 7.60
CA ILE A 475 -2.59 -3.36 6.61
C ILE A 475 -2.59 -4.87 6.34
N ALA A 476 -1.48 -5.55 6.67
CA ALA A 476 -1.26 -6.97 6.41
C ALA A 476 -1.45 -7.85 7.66
N PHE A 477 -2.02 -9.04 7.49
CA PHE A 477 -2.21 -10.05 8.53
C PHE A 477 -2.21 -11.47 7.95
N ILE A 478 -2.13 -12.49 8.80
CA ILE A 478 -2.30 -13.90 8.40
C ILE A 478 -3.66 -14.38 8.93
N PRO A 479 -4.62 -14.75 8.07
CA PRO A 479 -5.87 -15.36 8.51
C PRO A 479 -5.64 -16.80 8.98
N PRO A 480 -6.50 -17.35 9.85
CA PRO A 480 -6.43 -18.75 10.23
C PRO A 480 -6.57 -19.65 8.98
N ALA A 481 -5.68 -20.63 8.85
CA ALA A 481 -5.70 -21.57 7.73
C ALA A 481 -7.03 -22.36 7.68
N ASN A 482 -7.52 -22.64 6.47
CA ASN A 482 -8.61 -23.58 6.19
C ASN A 482 -9.94 -23.29 6.91
N GLN A 483 -10.22 -22.03 7.26
CA GLN A 483 -11.50 -21.62 7.82
C GLN A 483 -11.87 -20.20 7.41
N SER A 484 -13.15 -19.85 7.58
CA SER A 484 -13.57 -18.46 7.46
C SER A 484 -13.25 -17.67 8.72
N THR A 485 -12.89 -16.41 8.55
CA THR A 485 -12.66 -15.48 9.65
C THR A 485 -13.19 -14.09 9.29
N THR A 486 -13.64 -13.34 10.30
CA THR A 486 -14.02 -11.94 10.14
C THR A 486 -13.17 -11.08 11.07
N LEU A 487 -12.53 -10.07 10.47
CA LEU A 487 -11.82 -9.01 11.18
C LEU A 487 -12.72 -7.80 11.32
N LYS A 488 -12.70 -7.19 12.51
CA LYS A 488 -13.43 -5.94 12.79
C LYS A 488 -12.47 -4.90 13.32
N SER A 489 -12.44 -3.74 12.70
CA SER A 489 -11.59 -2.63 13.14
C SER A 489 -12.10 -2.03 14.46
N PRO A 490 -11.24 -1.31 15.21
CA PRO A 490 -11.71 -0.24 16.08
C PRO A 490 -12.56 0.75 15.29
N ALA A 491 -13.38 1.52 15.99
CA ALA A 491 -14.05 2.66 15.38
C ALA A 491 -13.03 3.74 14.97
N PHE A 492 -13.18 4.21 13.74
CA PHE A 492 -12.58 5.42 13.21
C PHE A 492 -13.56 6.57 13.45
N THR A 493 -13.12 7.64 14.09
CA THR A 493 -13.93 8.85 14.27
C THR A 493 -13.68 9.81 13.14
N ALA A 494 -14.73 10.24 12.44
CA ALA A 494 -14.67 11.29 11.43
C ALA A 494 -14.26 12.63 12.08
N THR A 495 -13.13 13.20 11.65
CA THR A 495 -12.61 14.47 12.17
C THR A 495 -13.21 15.69 11.46
N THR A 496 -13.73 15.47 10.25
CA THR A 496 -14.33 16.48 9.39
C THR A 496 -15.61 15.92 8.76
N ALA A 497 -16.60 16.79 8.53
CA ALA A 497 -17.82 16.42 7.81
C ALA A 497 -17.56 16.41 6.30
N GLY A 498 -18.20 15.49 5.59
CA GLY A 498 -18.03 15.34 4.15
C GLY A 498 -18.75 14.12 3.61
N THR A 499 -18.35 13.74 2.40
CA THR A 499 -18.95 12.60 1.70
C THR A 499 -17.85 11.64 1.29
N ILE A 500 -18.05 10.37 1.63
CA ILE A 500 -17.28 9.24 1.12
C ILE A 500 -17.89 8.83 -0.23
N TYR A 501 -17.08 8.83 -1.28
CA TYR A 501 -17.42 8.36 -2.62
C TYR A 501 -16.61 7.13 -2.99
N ASN A 502 -17.17 6.29 -3.86
CA ASN A 502 -16.48 5.17 -4.48
C ASN A 502 -15.74 4.29 -3.46
N ALA A 503 -16.37 4.07 -2.31
CA ALA A 503 -15.85 3.15 -1.31
C ALA A 503 -15.87 1.74 -1.89
N GLN A 504 -14.71 1.08 -1.89
CA GLN A 504 -14.54 -0.28 -2.38
C GLN A 504 -13.52 -1.03 -1.54
N ALA A 505 -13.70 -2.34 -1.45
CA ALA A 505 -12.74 -3.23 -0.84
C ALA A 505 -11.40 -3.17 -1.58
N HIS A 506 -10.33 -3.42 -0.83
CA HIS A 506 -9.04 -3.80 -1.35
C HIS A 506 -8.55 -4.96 -0.51
N LEU A 507 -8.56 -6.14 -1.13
CA LEU A 507 -8.34 -7.44 -0.51
C LEU A 507 -7.26 -8.19 -1.27
N HIS A 508 -6.43 -8.93 -0.54
CA HIS A 508 -5.68 -10.03 -1.16
C HIS A 508 -6.60 -11.25 -1.31
N ASP A 509 -6.16 -12.22 -2.11
CA ASP A 509 -6.90 -13.47 -2.32
C ASP A 509 -7.21 -14.18 -1.00
N GLY A 510 -8.36 -14.86 -0.98
CA GLY A 510 -8.99 -15.40 0.23
C GLY A 510 -10.00 -14.45 0.87
N GLY A 511 -9.94 -13.15 0.55
CA GLY A 511 -10.93 -12.16 0.98
C GLY A 511 -12.25 -12.31 0.23
N ILE A 512 -13.38 -12.21 0.94
CA ILE A 512 -14.73 -12.31 0.37
C ILE A 512 -15.37 -10.94 0.21
N ALA A 513 -15.31 -10.12 1.25
CA ALA A 513 -15.94 -8.81 1.27
C ALA A 513 -15.31 -7.90 2.32
N VAL A 514 -15.50 -6.60 2.13
CA VAL A 514 -15.29 -5.57 3.15
C VAL A 514 -16.58 -4.77 3.32
N GLN A 515 -17.03 -4.66 4.56
CA GLN A 515 -18.21 -3.92 4.96
C GLN A 515 -17.81 -2.63 5.68
N LEU A 516 -18.54 -1.54 5.40
CA LEU A 516 -18.44 -0.29 6.12
C LEU A 516 -19.69 -0.10 6.98
N LEU A 517 -19.49 0.10 8.28
CA LEU A 517 -20.55 0.41 9.22
C LEU A 517 -20.39 1.86 9.69
N LEU A 518 -21.43 2.68 9.50
CA LEU A 518 -21.51 4.05 10.00
C LEU A 518 -22.44 4.07 11.21
N ASN A 519 -21.92 4.47 12.37
CA ASN A 519 -22.64 4.48 13.65
C ASN A 519 -23.35 3.14 13.95
N GLY A 520 -22.67 2.03 13.64
CA GLY A 520 -23.18 0.67 13.83
C GLY A 520 -24.14 0.16 12.75
N LYS A 521 -24.55 0.99 11.78
CA LYS A 521 -25.37 0.57 10.65
C LYS A 521 -24.50 0.29 9.43
N MET A 522 -24.67 -0.89 8.81
CA MET A 522 -24.03 -1.20 7.53
C MET A 522 -24.52 -0.24 6.45
N VAL A 523 -23.60 0.49 5.83
CA VAL A 523 -23.87 1.44 4.75
C VAL A 523 -23.22 1.05 3.43
N CYS A 524 -22.29 0.10 3.46
CA CYS A 524 -21.59 -0.40 2.28
C CYS A 524 -21.16 -1.86 2.52
N ASN A 525 -21.32 -2.69 1.49
CA ASN A 525 -20.81 -4.05 1.44
C ASN A 525 -20.16 -4.26 0.07
N SER A 526 -18.83 -4.22 0.04
CA SER A 526 -18.04 -4.36 -1.17
C SER A 526 -17.56 -5.80 -1.29
N GLN A 527 -18.15 -6.58 -2.21
CA GLN A 527 -17.81 -7.99 -2.43
C GLN A 527 -16.72 -8.14 -3.48
N ALA A 528 -15.84 -9.11 -3.29
CA ALA A 528 -14.79 -9.46 -4.24
C ALA A 528 -15.31 -10.36 -5.37
N HIS A 529 -14.93 -10.05 -6.60
CA HIS A 529 -15.23 -10.82 -7.80
C HIS A 529 -13.99 -11.60 -8.23
N TYR A 530 -14.07 -12.93 -8.26
CA TYR A 530 -12.93 -13.82 -8.58
C TYR A 530 -13.01 -14.39 -9.99
N GLY A 531 -11.84 -14.75 -10.53
CA GLY A 531 -11.71 -15.61 -11.70
C GLY A 531 -12.00 -14.89 -13.03
N GLY A 532 -12.60 -15.60 -13.99
CA GLY A 532 -12.75 -15.12 -15.37
C GLY A 532 -11.48 -15.30 -16.22
N GLU A 533 -11.54 -14.92 -17.49
CA GLU A 533 -10.43 -15.15 -18.44
C GLU A 533 -9.13 -14.47 -18.02
N LYS A 534 -9.22 -13.29 -17.42
CA LYS A 534 -8.07 -12.50 -16.96
C LYS A 534 -7.62 -12.81 -15.53
N GLY A 535 -8.50 -13.38 -14.71
CA GLY A 535 -8.24 -13.67 -13.30
C GLY A 535 -8.05 -15.15 -12.98
N THR A 536 -7.83 -16.00 -13.99
CA THR A 536 -7.63 -17.44 -13.81
C THR A 536 -6.32 -17.87 -14.45
N THR A 537 -5.50 -18.61 -13.71
CA THR A 537 -4.26 -19.21 -14.24
C THR A 537 -4.00 -20.58 -13.62
N SER A 538 -2.91 -21.23 -14.02
CA SER A 538 -2.38 -22.42 -13.36
C SER A 538 -0.99 -22.15 -12.83
N VAL A 539 -0.81 -22.30 -11.52
CA VAL A 539 0.48 -22.16 -10.83
C VAL A 539 0.81 -23.50 -10.20
N GLY A 540 1.97 -24.07 -10.51
CA GLY A 540 2.35 -25.41 -10.03
C GLY A 540 1.44 -26.54 -10.53
N GLY A 541 0.74 -26.34 -11.65
CA GLY A 541 -0.25 -27.30 -12.16
C GLY A 541 -1.63 -27.21 -11.51
N GLU A 542 -1.81 -26.33 -10.51
CA GLU A 542 -3.09 -26.12 -9.84
C GLU A 542 -3.77 -24.85 -10.34
N LYS A 543 -5.09 -24.93 -10.55
CA LYS A 543 -5.90 -23.76 -10.91
C LYS A 543 -5.87 -22.74 -9.77
N TRP A 544 -5.54 -21.50 -10.10
CA TRP A 544 -5.65 -20.35 -9.20
C TRP A 544 -6.59 -19.32 -9.81
N GLU A 545 -7.53 -18.83 -9.00
CA GLU A 545 -8.37 -17.69 -9.32
C GLU A 545 -8.01 -16.55 -8.38
N THR A 546 -7.73 -15.38 -8.94
CA THR A 546 -7.46 -14.13 -8.22
C THR A 546 -8.68 -13.22 -8.27
N ILE A 547 -8.70 -12.23 -7.39
CA ILE A 547 -9.66 -11.13 -7.45
C ILE A 547 -9.44 -10.30 -8.73
N GLN A 548 -10.53 -9.89 -9.38
CA GLN A 548 -10.56 -9.06 -10.59
C GLN A 548 -11.34 -7.75 -10.43
N GLY A 549 -11.87 -7.50 -9.23
CA GLY A 549 -12.59 -6.29 -8.92
C GLY A 549 -13.54 -6.46 -7.75
N TYR A 550 -14.28 -5.40 -7.47
CA TYR A 550 -15.18 -5.33 -6.33
C TYR A 550 -16.47 -4.58 -6.64
N ASP A 551 -17.51 -4.86 -5.87
CA ASP A 551 -18.68 -3.99 -5.82
C ASP A 551 -18.30 -2.61 -5.27
N ARG A 552 -18.80 -1.55 -5.90
CA ARG A 552 -18.60 -0.17 -5.45
C ARG A 552 -19.79 0.33 -4.69
N CYS A 553 -19.52 1.05 -3.61
CA CYS A 553 -20.55 1.67 -2.82
C CYS A 553 -20.87 3.07 -3.33
N GLY A 554 -22.15 3.45 -3.18
CA GLY A 554 -22.61 4.81 -3.47
C GLY A 554 -22.03 5.84 -2.49
N ALA A 555 -22.46 7.09 -2.65
CA ALA A 555 -22.07 8.17 -1.75
C ALA A 555 -22.58 7.92 -0.32
N ILE A 556 -21.71 8.15 0.67
CA ILE A 556 -22.02 8.00 2.10
C ILE A 556 -21.69 9.33 2.78
N GLU A 557 -22.73 10.01 3.26
CA GLU A 557 -22.59 11.23 4.05
C GLU A 557 -22.05 10.92 5.44
N VAL A 558 -21.09 11.74 5.90
CA VAL A 558 -20.43 11.60 7.19
C VAL A 558 -20.37 12.96 7.87
N ASN A 559 -20.76 13.00 9.14
CA ASN A 559 -20.62 14.16 10.00
C ASN A 559 -19.39 14.03 10.90
N LYS A 560 -18.84 15.17 11.32
CA LYS A 560 -17.79 15.19 12.34
C LYS A 560 -18.28 14.48 13.62
N GLY A 561 -17.48 13.54 14.13
CA GLY A 561 -17.81 12.72 15.30
C GLY A 561 -18.44 11.37 14.99
N ASP A 562 -18.92 11.14 13.77
CA ASP A 562 -19.44 9.84 13.35
C ASP A 562 -18.38 8.75 13.51
N GLN A 563 -18.82 7.56 13.86
CA GLN A 563 -17.99 6.38 14.05
C GLN A 563 -18.11 5.45 12.84
N ILE A 564 -16.98 5.13 12.22
CA ILE A 564 -16.89 4.21 11.10
C ILE A 564 -16.17 2.95 11.55
N VAL A 565 -16.71 1.79 11.23
CA VAL A 565 -16.08 0.50 11.47
C VAL A 565 -15.94 -0.25 10.14
N VAL A 566 -14.78 -0.85 9.92
CA VAL A 566 -14.50 -1.71 8.78
C VAL A 566 -14.52 -3.16 9.25
N GLU A 567 -15.36 -3.97 8.61
CA GLU A 567 -15.39 -5.42 8.82
C GLU A 567 -14.94 -6.12 7.54
N SER A 568 -14.04 -7.09 7.63
CA SER A 568 -13.55 -7.85 6.48
C SER A 568 -13.71 -9.34 6.74
N THR A 569 -14.27 -10.05 5.77
CA THR A 569 -14.44 -11.50 5.83
C THR A 569 -13.49 -12.19 4.87
N TYR A 570 -12.80 -13.21 5.37
CA TYR A 570 -11.96 -14.13 4.61
C TYR A 570 -12.58 -15.53 4.69
N ASP A 571 -12.44 -16.32 3.62
CA ASP A 571 -12.85 -17.72 3.59
C ASP A 571 -11.85 -18.54 2.76
N LEU A 572 -10.89 -19.13 3.49
CA LEU A 572 -9.80 -19.91 2.87
C LEU A 572 -10.24 -21.30 2.39
N VAL A 573 -11.47 -21.73 2.70
CA VAL A 573 -12.07 -22.93 2.13
C VAL A 573 -12.61 -22.63 0.74
N LYS A 574 -13.18 -21.44 0.56
CA LYS A 574 -13.74 -21.00 -0.72
C LYS A 574 -12.67 -20.49 -1.69
N HIS A 575 -11.77 -19.63 -1.21
CA HIS A 575 -10.69 -19.06 -2.01
C HIS A 575 -9.38 -19.16 -1.24
N ARG A 576 -8.38 -19.83 -1.81
CA ARG A 576 -7.05 -19.91 -1.21
C ARG A 576 -6.35 -18.55 -1.23
N LEU A 577 -5.39 -18.37 -0.32
CA LEU A 577 -4.43 -17.26 -0.43
C LEU A 577 -3.63 -17.42 -1.73
N ARG A 578 -3.08 -16.30 -2.22
CA ARG A 578 -2.17 -16.31 -3.38
C ARG A 578 -0.98 -17.25 -3.09
N PRO A 579 -0.64 -18.16 -4.03
CA PRO A 579 0.51 -19.03 -3.86
C PRO A 579 1.83 -18.24 -3.87
N GLY A 580 2.82 -18.69 -3.09
CA GLY A 580 4.19 -18.23 -3.25
C GLY A 580 4.71 -18.51 -4.66
N ALA A 581 5.51 -17.60 -5.23
CA ALA A 581 6.00 -17.76 -6.60
C ALA A 581 7.13 -18.81 -6.74
N VAL A 582 7.71 -19.30 -5.64
CA VAL A 582 8.85 -20.24 -5.64
C VAL A 582 8.47 -21.63 -5.13
N ASP A 583 7.83 -21.70 -3.97
CA ASP A 583 7.52 -22.97 -3.30
C ASP A 583 6.04 -23.36 -3.37
N HIS A 584 5.20 -22.47 -3.92
CA HIS A 584 3.75 -22.61 -3.98
C HIS A 584 3.11 -22.94 -2.62
N SER A 585 3.82 -22.67 -1.51
CA SER A 585 3.34 -22.98 -0.17
C SER A 585 2.34 -21.91 0.30
N MET A 586 1.49 -22.29 1.25
CA MET A 586 0.46 -21.43 1.86
C MET A 586 1.12 -20.33 2.68
N GLY A 587 0.97 -19.04 2.44
CA GLY A 587 0.30 -18.27 1.40
C GLY A 587 0.70 -16.81 1.65
N ALA A 588 0.64 -15.96 0.62
CA ALA A 588 0.93 -14.54 0.79
C ALA A 588 0.10 -13.93 1.93
N GLU A 589 0.62 -12.87 2.55
CA GLU A 589 -0.11 -12.08 3.55
C GLU A 589 -1.53 -11.73 3.07
N ALA A 590 -2.51 -11.74 3.96
CA ALA A 590 -3.83 -11.16 3.70
C ALA A 590 -3.78 -9.65 3.93
N MET A 591 -4.63 -8.92 3.20
CA MET A 591 -4.78 -7.47 3.34
C MET A 591 -6.27 -7.13 3.33
N ALA A 592 -6.71 -6.26 4.23
CA ALA A 592 -8.13 -5.91 4.32
C ALA A 592 -8.31 -4.42 4.53
N MET A 593 -8.68 -3.73 3.46
CA MET A 593 -8.94 -2.29 3.49
C MET A 593 -10.24 -1.93 2.78
N MET A 594 -10.87 -0.85 3.23
CA MET A 594 -11.84 -0.11 2.46
C MET A 594 -11.13 1.14 1.91
N GLY A 595 -10.85 1.15 0.61
CA GLY A 595 -10.38 2.34 -0.11
C GLY A 595 -11.56 3.24 -0.46
N PHE A 596 -11.37 4.55 -0.43
CA PHE A 596 -12.44 5.51 -0.74
C PHE A 596 -11.88 6.84 -1.23
N VAL A 597 -12.75 7.66 -1.83
CA VAL A 597 -12.53 9.08 -2.09
C VAL A 597 -13.32 9.89 -1.08
N PHE A 598 -12.71 10.92 -0.49
CA PHE A 598 -13.38 11.82 0.44
C PHE A 598 -13.36 13.26 -0.07
N ALA A 599 -14.52 13.91 -0.06
CA ALA A 599 -14.64 15.34 -0.31
C ALA A 599 -15.26 16.01 0.92
N GLU A 600 -14.59 17.03 1.45
CA GLU A 600 -15.09 17.83 2.58
C GLU A 600 -16.39 18.54 2.18
N LYS A 601 -17.31 18.65 3.14
CA LYS A 601 -18.49 19.49 3.00
C LYS A 601 -18.05 20.96 3.09
N VAL A 602 -18.50 21.77 2.13
CA VAL A 602 -18.23 23.22 2.09
C VAL A 602 -19.11 23.94 3.10
#